data_AF-A0A2G9M3E2-F1
#
_entry.id   AF-A0A2G9M3E2-F1
#
_cell.length_a   1.000
_cell.length_b   1.000
_cell.length_c   1.000
_cell.angle_alpha   90.00
_cell.angle_beta   90.00
_cell.angle_gamma   90.00
#
_symmetry.space_group_name_H-M   'P 1'
#
loop_
_entity.id
_entity.type
_entity.pdbx_description
1 polymer ?
#
loop_
_entity_poly.entity_id
_entity_poly.type
_entity_poly.pdbx_seq_one_letter_code
_entity_poly.pdbx_strand_id
1 'polypeptide(L)' 'MSKKCIICDAEAKYKIKDTPDYYCEECAEENFSDITMLVTLEEEAQRLKEFLKDKMELDDVQDDTVRED' A
#
# COMPACT_ATOMS: atom_id res chain seq x y z
N MET A 1 -11.76 0.55 3.03
CA MET A 1 -11.73 0.52 4.51
C MET A 1 -10.45 1.19 4.97
N SER A 2 -10.55 2.20 5.83
CA SER A 2 -9.38 2.92 6.35
C SER A 2 -8.57 2.01 7.27
N LYS A 3 -7.24 2.00 7.11
CA LYS A 3 -6.32 1.29 8.03
C LYS A 3 -6.26 2.06 9.36
N LYS A 4 -6.10 1.35 10.47
CA LYS A 4 -6.06 1.95 11.82
C LYS A 4 -4.71 1.72 12.48
N CYS A 5 -4.29 2.69 13.30
CA CYS A 5 -3.09 2.63 14.11
C CYS A 5 -3.19 1.47 15.12
N ILE A 6 -2.17 0.62 15.19
CA ILE A 6 -2.12 -0.49 16.15
C ILE A 6 -1.95 -0.03 17.60
N ILE A 7 -1.52 1.22 17.82
CA ILE A 7 -1.27 1.78 19.15
C ILE A 7 -2.49 2.52 19.70
N CYS A 8 -3.11 3.39 18.89
CA CYS A 8 -4.16 4.31 19.36
C CYS A 8 -5.49 4.21 18.60
N ASP A 9 -5.64 3.26 17.68
CA ASP A 9 -6.82 3.05 16.84
C ASP A 9 -7.22 4.24 15.92
N ALA A 10 -6.41 5.30 15.89
CA ALA A 10 -6.58 6.45 14.99
C ALA A 10 -6.35 6.06 13.52
N GLU A 11 -6.64 6.97 12.60
CA GLU A 11 -6.41 6.75 11.17
C GLU A 11 -4.91 6.57 10.88
N ALA A 12 -4.54 5.43 10.29
CA ALA A 12 -3.16 5.14 9.96
C ALA A 12 -2.79 5.74 8.59
N LYS A 13 -1.64 6.42 8.56
CA LYS A 13 -1.02 6.97 7.35
C LYS A 13 0.19 6.18 6.88
N TYR A 14 0.81 5.44 7.80
CA TYR A 14 2.05 4.71 7.58
C TYR A 14 1.84 3.21 7.83
N LYS A 15 2.61 2.39 7.11
CA LYS A 15 2.69 0.94 7.30
C LYS A 15 4.16 0.54 7.34
N ILE A 16 4.51 -0.42 8.19
CA ILE A 16 5.86 -0.99 8.17
C ILE A 16 5.98 -1.93 6.97
N LYS A 17 7.11 -1.82 6.27
CA LYS A 17 7.42 -2.70 5.16
C LYS A 17 7.42 -4.17 5.61
N ASP A 18 6.77 -5.04 4.83
CA ASP A 18 6.66 -6.48 5.10
C ASP A 18 5.90 -6.90 6.37
N THR A 19 5.20 -5.97 7.05
CA THR A 19 4.32 -6.32 8.19
C THR A 19 2.87 -5.88 7.96
N PRO A 20 1.90 -6.49 8.66
CA PRO A 20 0.51 -6.06 8.64
C PRO A 20 0.25 -4.88 9.62
N ASP A 21 1.28 -4.22 10.13
CA ASP A 21 1.15 -3.19 11.16
C ASP A 21 1.03 -1.80 10.53
N TYR A 22 0.09 -1.03 11.06
CA TYR A 22 -0.23 0.31 10.58
C TYR A 22 -0.13 1.30 11.74
N TYR A 23 0.35 2.51 11.44
CA TYR A 23 0.60 3.55 12.42
C TYR A 23 0.04 4.89 11.93
N CYS A 24 -0.51 5.67 12.86
CA CYS A 24 -0.76 7.09 12.62
C CYS A 24 0.57 7.86 12.64
N GLU A 25 0.54 9.11 12.18
CA GLU A 25 1.71 10.00 12.12
C GLU A 25 2.39 10.18 13.47
N GLU A 26 1.62 10.52 14.51
CA GLU A 26 2.16 10.72 15.86
C GLU A 26 2.84 9.47 16.41
N CYS A 27 2.15 8.33 16.36
CA CYS A 27 2.71 7.07 16.85
C CYS A 27 3.90 6.60 16.01
N ALA A 28 3.91 6.89 14.72
CA ALA A 28 5.03 6.60 13.85
C ALA A 28 6.26 7.44 14.25
N GLU A 29 6.12 8.75 14.43
CA GLU A 29 7.21 9.64 14.84
C GLU A 29 7.74 9.34 16.25
N GLU A 30 6.85 8.96 17.19
CA GLU A 30 7.23 8.63 18.56
C GLU A 30 7.93 7.26 18.68
N ASN A 31 7.51 6.26 17.90
CA ASN A 31 8.03 4.89 18.03
C ASN A 31 9.11 4.55 16.99
N PHE A 32 9.13 5.24 15.86
CA PHE A 32 10.10 5.04 14.79
C PHE A 32 10.96 6.29 14.64
N SER A 33 12.14 6.26 15.25
CA SER A 33 13.16 7.31 15.04
C SER A 33 13.73 7.30 13.61
N ASP A 34 13.47 6.23 12.84
CA ASP A 34 13.92 6.08 11.46
C ASP A 34 12.72 5.77 10.54
N ILE A 35 12.17 6.85 9.98
CA ILE A 35 11.09 6.86 9.00
C ILE A 35 11.41 6.12 7.70
N THR A 36 12.67 5.72 7.45
CA THR A 36 13.02 4.93 6.25
C THR A 36 12.41 3.52 6.25
N MET A 37 12.02 2.99 7.41
CA MET A 37 11.30 1.71 7.52
C MET A 37 9.79 1.84 7.37
N LEU A 38 9.27 3.08 7.42
CA LEU A 38 7.86 3.38 7.25
C LEU A 38 7.59 3.69 5.78
N VAL A 39 6.67 2.94 5.19
CA VAL A 39 6.17 3.22 3.84
C VAL A 39 4.88 4.00 4.00
N THR A 40 4.79 5.18 3.37
CA THR A 40 3.51 5.88 3.27
C THR A 40 2.56 5.03 2.44
N LEU A 41 1.29 4.96 2.86
CA LEU A 41 0.29 4.21 2.11
C LEU A 41 0.12 4.73 0.66
N GLU A 42 0.44 6.01 0.43
CA GLU A 42 0.48 6.61 -0.89
C GLU A 42 1.63 6.07 -1.75
N GLU A 43 2.85 5.96 -1.23
CA GLU A 43 3.98 5.42 -2.00
C GLU A 43 3.85 3.92 -2.30
N GLU A 44 3.30 3.12 -1.38
CA GLU A 44 3.04 1.69 -1.64
C GLU A 44 2.00 1.51 -2.76
N ALA A 45 0.93 2.34 -2.75
CA ALA A 45 -0.08 2.32 -3.80
C ALA A 45 0.47 2.77 -5.16
N GLN A 46 1.37 3.75 -5.18
CA GLN A 46 1.98 4.26 -6.40
C GLN A 46 2.95 3.24 -7.01
N ARG A 47 3.82 2.63 -6.20
CA ARG A 47 4.72 1.55 -6.65
C ARG A 47 3.95 0.33 -7.14
N LEU A 48 2.86 -0.05 -6.47
CA LEU A 48 2.02 -1.15 -6.94
C LEU A 48 1.37 -0.81 -8.29
N LYS A 49 0.90 0.43 -8.47
CA LYS A 49 0.33 0.89 -9.74
C LYS A 49 1.35 0.89 -10.87
N GLU A 50 2.57 1.36 -10.62
CA GLU A 50 3.66 1.32 -11.60
C GLU A 50 4.10 -0.10 -11.93
N PHE A 51 4.23 -0.98 -10.93
CA PHE A 51 4.56 -2.39 -11.15
C PHE A 51 3.48 -3.12 -11.95
N LEU A 52 2.19 -2.87 -11.64
CA LEU A 52 1.08 -3.41 -12.42
C LEU A 52 1.06 -2.87 -13.84
N LYS A 53 1.37 -1.59 -14.05
CA LYS A 53 1.42 -0.98 -15.38
C LYS A 53 2.55 -1.58 -16.22
N ASP A 54 3.74 -1.71 -15.66
CA ASP A 54 4.91 -2.30 -16.33
C ASP A 54 4.68 -3.77 -16.69
N LYS A 55 3.99 -4.53 -15.84
CA LYS A 55 3.55 -5.90 -16.15
C LYS A 55 2.40 -5.96 -17.16
N MET A 56 1.41 -5.07 -17.07
CA MET A 56 0.27 -5.05 -18.00
C MET A 56 0.69 -4.57 -19.40
N GLU A 57 1.73 -3.74 -19.53
CA GLU A 57 2.32 -3.39 -20.83
C GLU A 57 3.11 -4.57 -21.47
N LEU A 58 3.37 -5.66 -20.74
CA LEU A 58 3.97 -6.90 -21.25
C LEU A 58 2.93 -8.00 -21.57
N ASP A 59 1.69 -7.88 -21.08
CA ASP A 59 0.58 -8.82 -21.30
C ASP A 59 -0.47 -8.27 -22.29
N ASP A 60 -0.01 -7.65 -23.39
CA ASP A 60 -0.80 -7.56 -24.64
C ASP A 60 -0.86 -8.96 -25.31
N VAL A 61 -1.30 -9.97 -24.55
CA VAL A 61 -1.66 -11.30 -25.02
C VAL A 61 -2.97 -11.70 -24.33
N GLN A 62 -4.06 -11.40 -25.04
CA GLN A 62 -5.37 -12.08 -25.07
C GLN A 62 -6.08 -12.41 -23.74
N ASP A 63 -7.15 -11.66 -23.46
CA ASP A 63 -8.38 -12.24 -22.88
C ASP A 63 -9.53 -11.95 -23.87
N ASP A 64 -9.71 -12.88 -24.80
CA ASP A 64 -10.97 -13.08 -25.52
C ASP A 64 -11.88 -13.92 -24.59
N THR A 65 -13.21 -13.74 -24.72
CA THR A 65 -14.32 -14.42 -24.02
C THR A 65 -14.76 -13.78 -22.68
N VAL A 66 -16.02 -13.40 -22.41
CA VAL A 66 -17.33 -13.84 -22.91
C VAL A 66 -18.39 -12.72 -22.72
N ARG A 67 -19.25 -12.49 -23.72
CA ARG A 67 -20.67 -12.16 -23.43
C ARG A 67 -21.56 -12.66 -24.58
N GLU A 68 -22.19 -13.80 -24.30
CA GLU A 68 -23.36 -14.33 -25.03
C GLU A 68 -24.55 -13.38 -24.86
N ASP A 69 -25.15 -12.94 -25.97
CA ASP A 69 -26.58 -13.05 -26.37
C ASP A 69 -26.86 -12.20 -27.62
#